data_AF-A0A1H0JRX3-F1
#
_entry.id   AF-A0A1H0JRX3-F1
#
_cell.length_a   1.000
_cell.length_b   1.000
_cell.length_c   1.000
_cell.angle_alpha   90.00
_cell.angle_beta   90.00
_cell.angle_gamma   90.00
#
_symmetry.space_group_name_H-M   'P 1'
#
loop_
_entity.id
_entity.type
_entity.pdbx_description
1 polymer ?
#
loop_
_entity_poly.entity_id
_entity_poly.type
_entity_poly.pdbx_seq_one_letter_code
_entity_poly.pdbx_strand_id
1 'polypeptide(L)'
;MSDLKKEFVQLLANYGHIGFTFVSAILVGLGAGIVLDQKVFDGRTAPWFTFIGLAFGIAAGYKTLLEIIWRTKKEEKEKQQQKDKREHEE
;
A
#
# COMPACT_ATOMS: atom_id res chain seq x y z
N MET A 1 -26.71 16.63 5.29
CA MET A 1 -26.43 15.82 4.08
C MET A 1 -25.14 16.23 3.37
N SER A 2 -24.81 17.53 3.30
CA SER A 2 -23.56 18.06 2.72
C SER A 2 -22.30 17.67 3.48
N ASP A 3 -22.35 17.66 4.81
CA ASP A 3 -21.18 17.39 5.67
C ASP A 3 -20.70 15.94 5.58
N LEU A 4 -21.64 14.99 5.59
CA LEU A 4 -21.35 13.56 5.35
C LEU A 4 -20.63 13.32 4.03
N LYS A 5 -21.01 14.06 2.97
CA LYS A 5 -20.38 13.95 1.64
C LYS A 5 -18.93 14.44 1.67
N LYS A 6 -18.65 15.52 2.40
CA LYS A 6 -17.29 16.06 2.55
C LYS A 6 -16.41 15.13 3.36
N GLU A 7 -16.92 14.58 4.47
CA GLU A 7 -16.20 13.59 5.27
C GLU A 7 -15.88 12.33 4.47
N PHE A 8 -16.83 11.79 3.70
CA PHE A 8 -16.58 10.64 2.82
C PHE A 8 -15.53 10.93 1.76
N VAL A 9 -15.57 12.11 1.13
CA VAL A 9 -14.56 12.52 0.14
C VAL A 9 -13.19 12.65 0.80
N GLN A 10 -13.12 13.15 2.03
CA GLN A 10 -11.87 13.35 2.76
C GLN A 10 -11.28 12.01 3.24
N LEU A 11 -12.12 11.08 3.70
CA LEU A 11 -11.73 9.70 3.98
C LEU A 11 -11.23 9.00 2.71
N LEU A 12 -11.97 9.14 1.61
CA LEU A 12 -11.61 8.53 0.33
C LEU A 12 -10.31 9.14 -0.22
N ALA A 13 -10.09 10.44 -0.06
CA ALA A 13 -8.84 11.09 -0.47
C ALA A 13 -7.66 10.56 0.36
N ASN A 14 -7.81 10.44 1.68
CA ASN A 14 -6.76 9.97 2.57
C ASN A 14 -6.42 8.48 2.33
N TYR A 15 -7.42 7.60 2.23
CA TYR A 15 -7.20 6.17 2.02
C TYR A 15 -7.00 5.79 0.55
N GLY A 16 -7.55 6.57 -0.38
CA GLY A 16 -7.50 6.32 -1.82
C GLY A 16 -6.09 6.38 -2.38
N HIS A 17 -5.24 7.28 -1.87
CA HIS A 17 -3.84 7.34 -2.29
C HIS A 17 -3.08 6.04 -1.96
N ILE A 18 -3.39 5.41 -0.82
CA ILE A 18 -2.79 4.14 -0.40
C ILE A 18 -3.19 3.03 -1.37
N GLY A 19 -4.48 2.92 -1.66
CA GLY A 19 -5.00 1.94 -2.63
C GLY A 19 -4.48 2.18 -4.04
N PHE A 20 -4.36 3.44 -4.47
CA PHE A 20 -3.82 3.78 -5.78
C PHE A 20 -2.36 3.36 -5.94
N THR A 21 -1.54 3.59 -4.90
CA THR A 21 -0.13 3.16 -4.88
C THR A 21 -0.02 1.63 -4.92
N PHE A 22 -0.90 0.92 -4.19
CA PHE A 22 -0.97 -0.54 -4.19
C PHE A 22 -1.28 -1.11 -5.58
N VAL A 23 -2.33 -0.62 -6.24
CA VAL A 23 -2.71 -1.05 -7.59
C VAL A 23 -1.61 -0.71 -8.59
N SER A 24 -1.02 0.47 -8.50
CA SER A 24 0.10 0.88 -9.35
C SER A 24 1.30 -0.06 -9.23
N ALA A 25 1.64 -0.52 -8.02
CA ALA A 25 2.71 -1.48 -7.80
C ALA A 25 2.42 -2.84 -8.47
N ILE A 26 1.17 -3.32 -8.42
CA ILE A 26 0.76 -4.56 -9.10
C ILE A 26 0.88 -4.41 -10.61
N LEU A 27 0.38 -3.30 -11.16
CA LEU A 27 0.45 -3.03 -12.60
C LEU A 27 1.89 -2.95 -13.09
N VAL A 28 2.78 -2.32 -12.32
CA VAL A 28 4.21 -2.25 -12.65
C VAL A 28 4.86 -3.64 -12.56
N GLY A 29 4.58 -4.43 -11.52
CA GLY A 29 5.12 -5.79 -11.37
C GLY A 29 4.66 -6.74 -12.49
N LEU A 30 3.38 -6.64 -12.86
CA LEU A 30 2.79 -7.44 -13.93
C LEU A 30 3.30 -6.98 -15.31
N GLY A 31 3.32 -5.67 -15.55
CA GLY A 31 3.85 -5.10 -16.79
C GLY A 31 5.34 -5.41 -16.98
N ALA A 32 6.15 -5.29 -15.93
CA ALA A 32 7.56 -5.68 -15.96
C ALA A 32 7.73 -7.19 -16.18
N GLY A 33 6.88 -8.02 -15.55
CA GLY A 33 6.86 -9.47 -15.72
C GLY A 33 6.60 -9.88 -17.17
N ILE A 34 5.57 -9.30 -17.81
CA ILE A 34 5.23 -9.56 -19.22
C ILE A 34 6.36 -9.10 -20.16
N VAL A 35 6.92 -7.91 -19.92
CA VAL A 35 8.01 -7.37 -20.75
C VAL A 35 9.26 -8.26 -20.64
N LEU A 36 9.61 -8.75 -19.47
CA LEU A 36 10.73 -9.68 -19.32
C LEU A 36 10.44 -11.03 -19.98
N ASP A 37 9.24 -11.56 -19.82
CA ASP A 37 8.84 -12.86 -20.39
C ASP A 37 8.87 -12.84 -21.92
N GLN A 38 8.36 -11.79 -22.56
CA GLN A 38 8.37 -11.65 -24.01
C GLN A 38 9.73 -11.26 -24.58
N LYS A 39 10.49 -10.39 -23.90
CA LYS A 39 11.70 -9.76 -24.48
C LYS A 39 13.00 -10.49 -24.17
N VAL A 40 13.06 -11.26 -23.07
CA VAL A 40 14.26 -11.99 -22.63
C VAL A 40 14.13 -13.49 -22.90
N PHE A 41 12.91 -14.05 -22.83
CA PHE A 41 12.70 -15.50 -22.87
C PHE A 41 11.98 -16.01 -24.12
N ASP A 42 11.66 -15.14 -25.08
CA ASP A 42 11.10 -15.48 -26.41
C ASP A 42 9.88 -16.46 -26.31
N GLY A 43 9.09 -16.30 -25.24
CA GLY A 43 7.91 -17.13 -24.95
C GLY A 43 8.18 -18.59 -24.54
N ARG A 44 9.44 -19.04 -24.42
CA ARG A 44 9.76 -20.45 -24.05
C ARG A 44 9.47 -20.80 -22.59
N THR A 45 9.44 -19.83 -21.70
CA THR A 45 9.20 -20.03 -20.24
C THR A 45 7.96 -19.30 -19.72
N ALA A 46 7.13 -18.81 -20.64
CA ALA A 46 5.83 -18.24 -20.32
C ALA A 46 4.99 -19.29 -19.55
N PRO A 47 4.47 -18.99 -18.33
CA PRO A 47 4.31 -17.67 -17.73
C PRO A 47 5.04 -17.52 -16.37
N TRP A 48 6.16 -18.20 -16.15
CA TRP A 48 6.81 -18.23 -14.83
C TRP A 48 7.31 -16.87 -14.37
N PHE A 49 7.85 -16.05 -15.28
CA PHE A 49 8.35 -14.72 -14.92
C PHE A 49 7.22 -13.73 -14.64
N THR A 50 6.08 -13.90 -15.32
CA THR A 50 4.86 -13.15 -15.02
C THR A 50 4.33 -13.50 -13.63
N PHE A 51 4.35 -14.78 -13.23
CA PHE A 51 4.00 -15.19 -11.87
C PHE A 51 4.95 -14.60 -10.82
N ILE A 52 6.25 -14.56 -11.08
CA ILE A 52 7.23 -13.94 -10.18
C ILE A 52 7.01 -12.42 -10.10
N GLY A 53 6.84 -11.73 -11.23
CA GLY A 53 6.57 -10.29 -11.27
C GLY A 53 5.24 -9.92 -10.59
N LEU A 54 4.21 -10.75 -10.76
CA LEU A 54 2.94 -10.64 -10.05
C LEU A 54 3.12 -10.84 -8.54
N ALA A 55 3.80 -11.92 -8.12
CA ALA A 55 4.07 -12.19 -6.72
C ALA A 55 4.87 -11.05 -6.07
N PHE A 56 5.83 -10.48 -6.79
CA PHE A 56 6.62 -9.34 -6.33
C PHE A 56 5.78 -8.06 -6.24
N GLY A 57 4.92 -7.80 -7.22
CA GLY A 57 3.98 -6.68 -7.21
C GLY A 57 3.00 -6.76 -6.03
N ILE A 58 2.42 -7.94 -5.78
CA ILE A 58 1.55 -8.20 -4.63
C ILE A 58 2.33 -8.04 -3.32
N ALA A 59 3.53 -8.62 -3.21
CA ALA A 59 4.36 -8.52 -2.01
C ALA A 59 4.76 -7.07 -1.69
N ALA A 60 5.17 -6.30 -2.70
CA ALA A 60 5.52 -4.89 -2.56
C ALA A 60 4.29 -4.04 -2.15
N GLY A 61 3.13 -4.32 -2.75
CA GLY A 61 1.87 -3.71 -2.36
C GLY A 61 1.51 -4.02 -0.89
N TYR A 62 1.55 -5.28 -0.49
CA TYR A 62 1.24 -5.69 0.89
C TYR A 62 2.22 -5.08 1.90
N LYS A 63 3.51 -5.04 1.57
CA LYS A 63 4.52 -4.40 2.42
C LYS A 63 4.19 -2.93 2.69
N THR A 64 3.82 -2.18 1.66
CA THR A 64 3.38 -0.78 1.78
C THR A 64 2.18 -0.64 2.71
N LEU A 65 1.17 -1.51 2.56
CA LEU A 65 -0.04 -1.46 3.38
C LEU A 65 0.28 -1.77 4.85
N LEU A 66 1.06 -2.83 5.11
CA LEU A 66 1.48 -3.22 6.47
C LEU A 66 2.34 -2.16 7.15
N GLU A 67 3.26 -1.54 6.41
CA GLU A 67 4.10 -0.47 6.93
C GLU A 67 3.25 0.72 7.42
N ILE A 68 2.25 1.13 6.64
CA ILE A 68 1.33 2.20 7.01
C ILE A 68 0.55 1.82 8.27
N ILE A 69 -0.04 0.62 8.33
CA ILE A 69 -0.81 0.15 9.49
C ILE A 69 0.04 0.15 10.76
N TRP A 70 1.26 -0.38 10.69
CA TRP A 70 2.16 -0.42 11.85
C TRP A 70 2.62 0.95 12.28
N ARG A 71 2.86 1.86 11.32
CA ARG A 71 3.28 3.23 11.60
C ARG A 71 2.16 4.04 12.25
N THR A 72 0.93 3.96 11.73
CA THR A 72 -0.25 4.58 12.37
C THR A 72 -0.44 4.07 13.81
N LYS A 73 -0.32 2.75 14.03
CA LYS A 73 -0.46 2.16 15.37
C LYS A 73 0.63 2.61 16.35
N LYS A 74 1.85 2.84 15.86
CA LYS A 74 2.96 3.36 16.69
C LYS A 74 2.73 4.82 17.06
N GLU A 75 2.36 5.65 16.10
CA GLU A 75 2.09 7.07 16.29
C GLU A 75 0.93 7.30 17.30
N GLU A 76 -0.12 6.47 17.25
CA GLU A 76 -1.22 6.52 18.22
C GLU A 76 -0.76 6.18 19.65
N LYS A 77 0.09 5.16 19.82
CA LYS A 77 0.62 4.79 21.14
C LYS A 77 1.48 5.88 21.76
N GLU A 78 2.35 6.50 20.97
CA GLU A 78 3.23 7.59 21.42
C GLU A 78 2.41 8.81 21.85
N LYS A 79 1.37 9.18 21.08
CA LYS A 79 0.44 10.26 21.44
C LYS A 79 -0.31 9.96 22.74
N GLN A 80 -0.76 8.72 22.93
CA GLN A 80 -1.47 8.30 24.14
C GLN A 80 -0.56 8.37 25.38
N GLN A 81 0.67 7.88 25.29
CA GLN A 81 1.64 7.96 26.39
C GLN A 81 2.02 9.41 26.74
N GLN A 82 2.15 10.27 25.74
CA GLN A 82 2.46 11.68 25.96
C GLN A 82 1.28 12.46 26.56
N LYS A 83 0.04 11.98 26.35
CA LYS A 83 -1.15 12.55 26.98
C LYS A 83 -1.23 12.12 28.45
N ASP A 84 -1.10 10.82 28.72
CA ASP A 84 -1.09 10.24 30.07
C ASP A 84 0.00 10.84 30.96
N LYS A 85 1.21 11.04 30.42
CA LYS A 85 2.32 11.67 31.14
C LYS A 85 2.08 13.16 31.46
N ARG A 86 1.35 13.89 30.60
CA ARG A 86 0.99 15.29 30.85
C ARG A 86 -0.13 15.40 31.89
N GLU A 87 -1.13 14.52 31.83
CA GLU A 87 -2.20 14.47 32.83
C GLU A 87 -1.70 14.05 34.22
N HIS A 88 -0.56 13.37 34.31
CA HIS A 88 0.09 13.02 35.60
C HIS A 88 1.05 14.10 36.13
N GLU A 89 1.44 15.10 35.33
CA GLU A 89 2.32 16.21 35.72
C GLU A 89 1.52 17.50 36.09
N GLU A 90 0.21 17.56 35.83
CA GLU A 90 -0.72 18.63 36.28
C GLU A 90 -1.47 18.24 37.56
#